data_AF-A0A544Y205-F1
#
_entry.id   AF-A0A544Y205-F1
#
_cell.length_a   1.000
_cell.length_b   1.000
_cell.length_c   1.000
_cell.angle_alpha   90.00
_cell.angle_beta   90.00
_cell.angle_gamma   90.00
#
_symmetry.space_group_name_H-M   'P 1'
#
loop_
_entity.id
_entity.type
_entity.pdbx_description
1 polymer ?
#
loop_
_entity_poly.entity_id
_entity_poly.type
_entity_poly.pdbx_seq_one_letter_code
_entity_poly.pdbx_strand_id
1 'polypeptide(L)'
;MSLWLSWIVILMAWGWAIVWSTKTAFAYLAGRAYGRCVVTTVVMLIVWAGVRLTDWNALYVDGVFWLHRDTFAALANAYESGRPMTVPSWMQHLSVNGKVERQGNALYLPVFIDQWRGETGAGIAYLPNGSQMVVETAAGDVGYPVRDLGNGWWWVE
;
A
#
# COMPACT_ATOMS: atom_id res chain seq x y z
N MET A 1 -21.39 -16.37 21.06
CA MET A 1 -21.76 -15.01 20.61
C MET A 1 -20.99 -14.73 19.33
N SER A 2 -21.66 -14.44 18.22
CA SER A 2 -20.98 -14.23 16.93
C SER A 2 -20.11 -12.97 17.00
N LEU A 3 -18.91 -13.05 16.41
CA LEU A 3 -17.91 -11.96 16.36
C LEU A 3 -18.51 -10.62 15.88
N TRP A 4 -19.53 -10.70 15.03
CA TRP A 4 -20.28 -9.58 14.48
C TRP A 4 -21.11 -8.80 15.53
N LEU A 5 -21.74 -9.51 16.49
CA LEU A 5 -22.48 -8.86 17.58
C LEU A 5 -21.54 -8.08 18.51
N SER A 6 -20.33 -8.62 18.78
CA SER A 6 -19.33 -7.93 19.60
C SER A 6 -18.87 -6.62 18.97
N TRP A 7 -18.67 -6.59 17.65
CA TRP A 7 -18.29 -5.37 16.92
C TRP A 7 -19.37 -4.28 16.96
N ILE A 8 -20.65 -4.66 16.85
CA ILE A 8 -21.76 -3.70 16.94
C ILE A 8 -21.83 -3.07 18.32
N VAL A 9 -21.66 -3.86 19.38
CA VAL A 9 -21.69 -3.36 20.76
C VAL A 9 -20.50 -2.42 21.02
N ILE A 10 -19.32 -2.75 20.50
CA ILE A 10 -18.14 -1.88 20.58
C ILE A 10 -18.41 -0.56 19.84
N LEU A 11 -18.89 -0.61 18.60
CA LEU A 11 -19.21 0.59 17.82
C LEU A 11 -20.29 1.45 18.48
N MET A 12 -21.33 0.83 19.06
CA MET A 12 -22.36 1.54 19.82
C MET A 12 -21.80 2.18 21.08
N ALA A 13 -20.94 1.49 21.84
CA ALA A 13 -20.32 2.03 23.04
C ALA A 13 -19.41 3.23 22.71
N TRP A 14 -18.61 3.12 21.64
CA TRP A 14 -17.77 4.22 21.15
C TRP A 14 -18.61 5.38 20.63
N GLY A 15 -19.65 5.11 19.83
CA GLY A 15 -20.57 6.14 19.33
C GLY A 15 -21.27 6.88 20.47
N TRP A 16 -21.72 6.14 21.49
CA TRP A 16 -22.34 6.71 22.68
C TRP A 16 -21.37 7.59 23.47
N ALA A 17 -20.13 7.12 23.70
CA ALA A 17 -19.10 7.88 24.39
C ALA A 17 -18.76 9.18 23.63
N ILE A 18 -18.61 9.10 22.30
CA ILE A 18 -18.35 10.27 21.44
C ILE A 18 -19.50 11.28 21.55
N VAL A 19 -20.75 10.84 21.42
CA VAL A 19 -21.92 11.73 21.49
C VAL A 19 -22.04 12.41 22.86
N TRP A 20 -21.81 11.67 23.95
CA TRP A 20 -21.88 12.22 25.30
C TRP A 20 -20.75 13.19 25.60
N SER A 21 -19.50 12.84 25.29
CA SER A 21 -18.34 13.73 25.43
C SER A 21 -18.49 14.99 24.58
N THR A 22 -19.08 14.86 23.40
CA THR A 22 -19.37 15.99 22.51
C THR A 22 -20.45 16.89 23.10
N LYS A 23 -21.56 16.32 23.61
CA LYS A 23 -22.62 17.09 24.29
C LYS A 23 -22.14 17.83 25.52
N THR A 24 -21.33 17.20 26.37
CA THR A 24 -20.78 17.85 27.58
C THR A 24 -19.77 18.93 27.23
N ALA A 25 -18.93 18.72 26.21
CA ALA A 25 -18.06 19.77 25.67
C ALA A 25 -18.87 20.96 25.14
N PHE A 26 -19.95 20.71 24.38
CA PHE A 26 -20.84 21.77 23.88
C PHE A 26 -21.58 22.54 24.98
N ALA A 27 -22.01 21.87 26.05
CA ALA A 27 -22.68 22.49 27.20
C ALA A 27 -21.73 23.38 28.02
N TYR A 28 -20.44 23.04 28.06
CA TYR A 28 -19.44 23.76 28.86
C TYR A 28 -18.80 24.96 28.12
N LEU A 29 -18.86 24.99 26.78
CA LEU A 29 -18.12 25.92 25.93
C LEU A 29 -19.03 26.99 25.28
N ALA A 30 -19.79 27.73 26.09
CA ALA A 30 -20.60 28.85 25.60
C ALA A 30 -19.71 30.06 25.24
N GLY A 31 -19.67 30.43 23.96
CA GLY A 31 -19.17 31.73 23.46
C GLY A 31 -17.95 31.65 22.54
N ARG A 32 -16.74 31.50 23.09
CA ARG A 32 -15.47 31.74 22.34
C ARG A 32 -14.81 30.46 21.78
N ALA A 33 -15.27 29.29 22.22
CA ALA A 33 -14.67 28.00 21.87
C ALA A 33 -15.41 27.23 20.76
N TYR A 34 -16.57 27.72 20.30
CA TYR A 34 -17.26 27.21 19.11
C TYR A 34 -16.36 27.18 17.87
N GLY A 35 -15.57 28.24 17.66
CA GLY A 35 -14.61 28.29 16.56
C GLY A 35 -13.56 27.19 16.64
N ARG A 36 -13.10 26.83 17.85
CA ARG A 36 -12.11 25.77 18.03
C ARG A 36 -12.71 24.39 17.73
N CYS A 37 -13.92 24.10 18.21
CA CYS A 37 -14.60 22.84 17.91
C CYS A 37 -14.85 22.67 16.41
N VAL A 38 -15.37 23.71 15.73
CA VAL A 38 -15.59 23.68 14.28
C VAL A 38 -14.28 23.45 13.54
N VAL A 39 -13.21 24.17 13.89
CA VAL A 39 -11.88 23.97 13.30
C VAL A 39 -11.39 22.53 13.51
N THR A 40 -11.50 21.98 14.72
CA THR A 40 -11.07 20.59 14.97
C THR A 40 -11.88 19.57 14.19
N THR A 41 -13.21 19.75 14.08
CA THR A 41 -14.06 18.86 13.28
C THR A 41 -13.71 18.94 11.80
N VAL A 42 -13.49 20.15 11.28
CA VAL A 42 -13.09 20.35 9.88
C VAL A 42 -11.73 19.71 9.62
N VAL A 43 -10.73 19.91 10.48
CA VAL A 43 -9.42 19.26 10.37
C VAL A 43 -9.56 17.74 10.40
N MET A 44 -10.37 17.21 11.33
CA MET A 44 -10.59 15.77 11.43
C MET A 44 -11.27 15.20 10.18
N LEU A 45 -12.25 15.90 9.60
CA LEU A 45 -12.89 15.52 8.35
C LEU A 45 -11.92 15.56 7.16
N ILE A 46 -11.04 16.57 7.10
CA ILE A 46 -10.01 16.66 6.06
C ILE A 46 -9.01 15.51 6.18
N VAL A 47 -8.52 15.22 7.39
CA VAL A 47 -7.61 14.09 7.63
C VAL A 47 -8.30 12.77 7.30
N TRP A 48 -9.54 12.59 7.73
CA TRP A 48 -10.31 11.37 7.45
C TRP A 48 -10.56 11.18 5.96
N ALA A 49 -10.94 12.26 5.24
CA ALA A 49 -11.10 12.24 3.79
C ALA A 49 -9.78 11.92 3.10
N GLY A 50 -8.68 12.53 3.54
CA GLY A 50 -7.33 12.23 3.05
C GLY A 50 -6.99 10.75 3.22
N VAL A 51 -7.17 10.19 4.42
CA VAL A 51 -6.91 8.77 4.69
C VAL A 51 -7.79 7.85 3.84
N ARG A 52 -9.06 8.22 3.59
CA ARG A 52 -9.99 7.39 2.80
C ARG A 52 -9.76 7.44 1.29
N LEU A 53 -9.32 8.58 0.78
CA LEU A 53 -9.12 8.80 -0.65
C LEU A 53 -7.69 8.45 -1.10
N THR A 54 -6.77 8.27 -0.15
CA THR A 54 -5.39 7.92 -0.44
C THR A 54 -5.25 6.43 -0.69
N ASP A 55 -4.64 6.09 -1.83
CA ASP A 55 -4.18 4.74 -2.10
C ASP A 55 -2.90 4.46 -1.29
N TRP A 56 -3.11 3.90 -0.10
CA TRP A 56 -2.02 3.55 0.83
C TRP A 56 -1.09 2.47 0.27
N ASN A 57 -1.60 1.60 -0.60
CA ASN A 57 -0.80 0.55 -1.23
C ASN A 57 0.16 1.18 -2.24
N ALA A 58 -0.35 2.10 -3.07
CA ALA A 58 0.48 2.86 -3.99
C ALA A 58 1.59 3.63 -3.27
N LEU A 59 1.23 4.40 -2.22
CA LEU A 59 2.21 5.16 -1.44
C LEU A 59 3.25 4.28 -0.75
N TYR A 60 2.83 3.12 -0.23
CA TYR A 60 3.75 2.17 0.40
C TYR A 60 4.76 1.62 -0.61
N VAL A 61 4.30 1.15 -1.77
CA VAL A 61 5.15 0.62 -2.84
C VAL A 61 6.12 1.68 -3.33
N ASP A 62 5.63 2.89 -3.63
CA ASP A 62 6.47 3.98 -4.11
C ASP A 62 7.51 4.38 -3.06
N GLY A 63 7.11 4.42 -1.78
CA GLY A 63 8.02 4.71 -0.67
C GLY A 63 9.12 3.66 -0.49
N VAL A 64 8.77 2.37 -0.57
CA VAL A 64 9.73 1.27 -0.47
C VAL A 64 10.68 1.26 -1.67
N PHE A 65 10.14 1.45 -2.88
CA PHE A 65 10.92 1.53 -4.11
C PHE A 65 11.93 2.68 -4.04
N TRP A 66 11.47 3.86 -3.62
CA TRP A 66 12.33 5.03 -3.50
C TRP A 66 13.40 4.86 -2.42
N LEU A 67 13.04 4.31 -1.26
CA LEU A 67 13.97 4.07 -0.16
C LEU A 67 15.09 3.08 -0.54
N HIS A 68 14.80 2.10 -1.40
CA HIS A 68 15.75 1.07 -1.81
C HIS A 68 16.12 1.15 -3.30
N ARG A 69 16.02 2.34 -3.90
CA ARG A 69 16.23 2.56 -5.33
C ARG A 69 17.54 1.97 -5.85
N ASP A 70 18.62 2.11 -5.08
CA ASP A 70 19.95 1.58 -5.46
C ASP A 70 19.96 0.06 -5.53
N THR A 71 19.18 -0.62 -4.69
CA THR A 71 19.07 -2.08 -4.72
C THR A 71 18.31 -2.53 -5.96
N PHE A 72 17.20 -1.87 -6.28
CA PHE A 72 16.45 -2.14 -7.52
C PHE A 72 17.30 -1.86 -8.76
N ALA A 73 18.10 -0.78 -8.76
CA ALA A 73 19.05 -0.50 -9.83
C ALA A 73 20.14 -1.60 -9.95
N ALA A 74 20.67 -2.09 -8.84
CA ALA A 74 21.65 -3.18 -8.84
C ALA A 74 21.06 -4.49 -9.38
N LEU A 75 19.80 -4.80 -9.06
CA LEU A 75 19.09 -5.96 -9.60
C LEU A 75 18.84 -5.85 -11.09
N ALA A 76 18.39 -4.68 -11.57
CA ALA A 76 18.21 -4.41 -12.99
C ALA A 76 19.55 -4.59 -13.76
N ASN A 77 20.64 -4.01 -13.24
CA ASN A 77 21.96 -4.16 -13.85
C ASN A 77 22.46 -5.62 -13.83
N ALA A 78 22.25 -6.35 -12.74
CA ALA A 78 22.60 -7.77 -12.67
C ALA A 78 21.81 -8.60 -13.70
N TYR A 79 20.53 -8.29 -13.90
CA TYR A 79 19.69 -8.90 -14.91
C TYR A 79 20.18 -8.61 -16.34
N GLU A 80 20.45 -7.34 -16.67
CA GLU A 80 20.95 -6.93 -17.99
C GLU A 80 22.35 -7.51 -18.31
N SER A 81 23.24 -7.54 -17.31
CA SER A 81 24.59 -8.09 -17.45
C SER A 81 24.65 -9.62 -17.39
N GLY A 82 23.51 -10.29 -17.18
CA GLY A 82 23.43 -11.75 -17.05
C GLY A 82 24.15 -12.31 -15.83
N ARG A 83 24.46 -11.47 -14.85
CA ARG A 83 25.15 -11.86 -13.61
C ARG A 83 24.16 -12.52 -12.64
N PRO A 84 24.64 -13.38 -11.73
CA PRO A 84 23.80 -13.93 -10.67
C PRO A 84 23.22 -12.79 -9.82
N MET A 85 21.90 -12.77 -9.70
CA MET A 85 21.17 -11.76 -8.92
C MET A 85 21.25 -12.12 -7.44
N THR A 86 21.82 -11.21 -6.64
CA THR A 86 21.82 -11.35 -5.18
C THR A 86 20.63 -10.60 -4.62
N VAL A 87 19.61 -11.34 -4.19
CA VAL A 87 18.41 -10.76 -3.59
C VAL A 87 18.68 -10.47 -2.11
N PRO A 88 18.53 -9.22 -1.65
CA PRO A 88 18.72 -8.89 -0.24
C PRO A 88 17.69 -9.57 0.64
N SER A 89 18.07 -9.89 1.88
CA SER A 89 17.18 -10.53 2.86
C SER A 89 15.92 -9.70 3.18
N TRP A 90 15.99 -8.36 3.11
CA TRP A 90 14.82 -7.52 3.37
C TRP A 90 13.72 -7.67 2.31
N MET A 91 14.06 -7.97 1.05
CA MET A 91 13.07 -8.22 -0.02
C MET A 91 12.21 -9.45 0.24
N GLN A 92 12.66 -10.37 1.11
CA GLN A 92 11.87 -11.52 1.54
C GLN A 92 10.60 -11.11 2.28
N HIS A 93 10.57 -9.91 2.86
CA HIS A 93 9.42 -9.37 3.58
C HIS A 93 8.43 -8.68 2.64
N LEU A 94 8.85 -8.36 1.41
CA LEU A 94 7.99 -7.75 0.40
C LEU A 94 7.40 -8.78 -0.53
N SER A 95 8.13 -9.86 -0.83
CA SER A 95 7.74 -10.85 -1.82
C SER A 95 7.06 -12.08 -1.27
N VAL A 96 6.01 -12.52 -1.97
CA VAL A 96 5.22 -13.72 -1.66
C VAL A 96 6.12 -14.95 -1.46
N ASN A 97 7.12 -15.10 -2.33
CA ASN A 97 8.06 -16.22 -2.31
C ASN A 97 9.44 -15.82 -1.79
N GLY A 98 9.58 -14.58 -1.34
CA GLY A 98 10.84 -13.94 -0.95
C GLY A 98 11.93 -13.93 -2.02
N LYS A 99 11.54 -14.10 -3.28
CA LYS A 99 12.43 -14.20 -4.44
C LYS A 99 11.98 -13.25 -5.53
N VAL A 100 12.97 -12.86 -6.33
CA VAL A 100 12.78 -12.19 -7.60
C VAL A 100 12.82 -13.26 -8.69
N GLU A 101 11.84 -13.26 -9.58
CA GLU A 101 11.67 -14.26 -10.63
C GLU A 101 12.10 -13.68 -11.97
N ARG A 102 12.94 -14.42 -12.69
CA ARG A 102 13.36 -14.06 -14.04
C ARG A 102 12.36 -14.62 -15.04
N GLN A 103 11.69 -13.76 -15.81
CA GLN A 103 10.67 -14.16 -16.77
C GLN A 103 11.04 -13.70 -18.16
N GLY A 104 11.85 -14.50 -18.86
CA GLY A 104 12.35 -14.17 -20.20
C GLY A 104 13.02 -12.79 -20.23
N ASN A 105 12.31 -11.81 -20.79
CA ASN A 105 12.74 -10.41 -20.98
C ASN A 105 12.35 -9.45 -19.83
N ALA A 106 11.81 -9.95 -18.73
CA ALA A 106 11.45 -9.17 -17.55
C ALA A 106 12.02 -9.77 -16.26
N LEU A 107 12.05 -8.94 -15.22
CA LEU A 107 12.34 -9.36 -13.85
C LEU A 107 11.12 -9.04 -12.98
N TYR A 108 10.51 -10.04 -12.35
CA TYR A 108 9.27 -9.88 -11.60
C TYR A 108 9.49 -10.11 -10.10
N LEU A 109 8.98 -9.21 -9.28
CA LEU A 109 8.95 -9.31 -7.84
C LEU A 109 7.48 -9.28 -7.39
N PRO A 110 6.86 -10.42 -7.04
CA PRO A 110 5.51 -10.41 -6.50
C PRO A 110 5.52 -9.64 -5.17
N VAL A 111 4.48 -8.87 -4.86
CA VAL A 111 4.42 -8.07 -3.62
C VAL A 111 3.22 -8.47 -2.76
N PHE A 112 3.41 -8.57 -1.45
CA PHE A 112 2.29 -8.72 -0.50
C PHE A 112 1.52 -7.40 -0.35
N ILE A 113 0.28 -7.37 -0.84
CA ILE A 113 -0.60 -6.20 -0.68
C ILE A 113 -1.66 -6.44 0.41
N ASP A 114 -2.28 -7.62 0.43
CA ASP A 114 -3.33 -7.93 1.39
C ASP A 114 -2.92 -9.01 2.40
N GLN A 115 -3.12 -8.70 3.68
CA GLN A 115 -2.57 -9.45 4.81
C GLN A 115 -3.07 -10.91 4.94
N TRP A 116 -4.08 -11.35 4.17
CA TRP A 116 -4.76 -12.61 4.49
C TRP A 116 -5.16 -13.54 3.34
N ARG A 117 -5.16 -13.13 2.06
CA ARG A 117 -5.51 -14.06 0.96
C ARG A 117 -4.93 -13.63 -0.39
N GLY A 118 -4.21 -14.57 -0.99
CA GLY A 118 -4.19 -14.76 -2.43
C GLY A 118 -3.18 -13.89 -3.16
N GLU A 119 -2.44 -14.53 -4.05
CA GLU A 119 -1.70 -13.92 -5.13
C GLU A 119 -2.68 -13.00 -5.89
N THR A 120 -2.67 -11.69 -5.62
CA THR A 120 -3.45 -10.72 -6.41
C THR A 120 -2.87 -10.56 -7.81
N GLY A 121 -1.80 -11.29 -8.12
CA GLY A 121 -1.00 -11.12 -9.32
C GLY A 121 -0.15 -9.84 -9.32
N ALA A 122 -0.29 -9.00 -8.28
CA ALA A 122 0.35 -7.71 -8.27
C ALA A 122 1.80 -7.76 -7.79
N GLY A 123 2.64 -6.92 -8.40
CA GLY A 123 4.07 -6.89 -8.10
C GLY A 123 4.83 -5.77 -8.79
N ILE A 124 6.13 -5.76 -8.54
CA ILE A 124 7.06 -4.81 -9.14
C ILE A 124 7.84 -5.54 -10.23
N ALA A 125 7.75 -5.09 -11.47
CA ALA A 125 8.47 -5.67 -12.60
C ALA A 125 9.47 -4.69 -13.19
N TYR A 126 10.66 -5.19 -13.53
CA TYR A 126 11.60 -4.48 -14.40
C TYR A 126 11.33 -4.86 -15.85
N LEU A 127 10.98 -3.86 -16.64
CA LEU A 127 10.63 -3.95 -18.06
C LEU A 127 11.56 -3.02 -18.85
N PRO A 128 12.73 -3.50 -19.30
CA PRO A 128 13.72 -2.66 -19.98
C PRO A 128 13.19 -2.09 -21.31
N ASN A 129 12.25 -2.80 -21.95
CA ASN A 129 11.59 -2.38 -23.19
C ASN A 129 10.23 -1.68 -22.97
N GLY A 130 9.92 -1.31 -21.72
CA GLY A 130 8.74 -0.51 -21.39
C GLY A 130 7.42 -1.28 -21.26
N SER A 131 6.31 -0.53 -21.24
CA SER A 131 4.99 -0.95 -20.77
C SER A 131 4.22 -1.93 -21.68
N GLN A 132 4.85 -2.46 -22.73
CA GLN A 132 4.20 -3.40 -23.66
C GLN A 132 4.47 -4.87 -23.30
N MET A 133 5.30 -5.12 -22.29
CA MET A 133 5.60 -6.48 -21.84
C MET A 133 4.59 -6.95 -20.81
N VAL A 134 4.03 -8.13 -21.09
CA VAL A 134 3.22 -8.92 -20.17
C VAL A 134 4.15 -9.69 -19.24
N VAL A 135 3.79 -9.76 -17.96
CA VAL A 135 4.51 -10.52 -16.95
C VAL A 135 3.59 -11.62 -16.42
N GLU A 136 4.10 -12.85 -16.32
CA GLU A 136 3.37 -13.91 -15.63
C GLU A 136 3.38 -13.59 -14.13
N THR A 137 2.21 -13.43 -13.56
CA THR A 137 2.08 -13.06 -12.16
C THR A 137 2.15 -14.29 -11.28
N ALA A 138 2.36 -14.08 -9.98
CA ALA A 138 2.38 -15.18 -9.01
C ALA A 138 1.05 -15.96 -8.98
N ALA A 139 -0.06 -15.34 -9.39
CA ALA A 139 -1.37 -15.98 -9.49
C ALA A 139 -1.49 -16.97 -10.66
N GLY A 140 -0.47 -17.05 -11.53
CA GLY A 140 -0.55 -17.74 -12.82
C GLY A 140 -1.31 -16.95 -13.89
N ASP A 141 -1.69 -15.71 -13.59
CA ASP A 141 -2.36 -14.78 -14.50
C ASP A 141 -1.36 -13.88 -15.22
N VAL A 142 -1.83 -13.21 -16.27
CA VAL A 142 -1.07 -12.25 -17.06
C VAL A 142 -1.27 -10.85 -16.47
N GLY A 143 -0.18 -10.26 -15.97
CA GLY A 143 -0.16 -8.93 -15.38
C GLY A 143 0.32 -7.88 -16.38
N TYR A 144 -0.25 -6.69 -16.29
CA TYR A 144 0.09 -5.55 -17.14
C TYR A 144 0.69 -4.40 -16.32
N PRO A 145 1.65 -3.66 -16.89
CA PRO A 145 2.21 -2.48 -16.24
C PRO A 145 1.15 -1.38 -16.14
N VAL A 146 0.78 -1.04 -14.91
CA VAL A 146 -0.26 -0.04 -14.60
C VAL A 146 0.35 1.30 -14.19
N ARG A 147 1.51 1.30 -13.52
CA ARG A 147 2.15 2.51 -13.01
C ARG A 147 3.67 2.47 -13.16
N ASP A 148 4.27 3.53 -13.67
CA ASP A 148 5.73 3.68 -13.77
C ASP A 148 6.30 4.06 -12.39
N LEU A 149 7.28 3.29 -11.91
CA LEU A 149 8.04 3.56 -10.70
C LEU A 149 9.38 4.26 -11.02
N GLY A 150 9.79 4.25 -12.29
CA GLY A 150 10.99 4.89 -12.82
C GLY A 150 12.17 3.93 -13.02
N ASN A 151 13.10 4.32 -13.89
CA ASN A 151 14.28 3.52 -14.28
C ASN A 151 13.91 2.13 -14.82
N GLY A 152 12.82 2.02 -15.57
CA GLY A 152 12.36 0.76 -16.17
C GLY A 152 11.60 -0.15 -15.20
N TRP A 153 11.35 0.29 -13.96
CA TRP A 153 10.52 -0.44 -13.00
C TRP A 153 9.06 0.00 -13.09
N TRP A 154 8.15 -0.97 -13.05
CA TRP A 154 6.72 -0.78 -13.17
C TRP A 154 6.01 -1.56 -12.08
N TRP A 155 4.91 -0.97 -11.62
CA TRP A 155 3.88 -1.69 -10.89
C TRP A 155 3.01 -2.46 -11.88
N VAL A 156 2.83 -3.74 -11.62
CA VAL A 156 2.09 -4.69 -12.47
C VAL A 156 0.94 -5.26 -11.65
N GLU A 157 -0.23 -5.38 -12.28
CA GLU A 157 -1.45 -6.03 -11.76
C GLU A 157 -2.07 -6.93 -12.82
#